data_AF-A0A3Q9GE05-F1
#
_entry.id   AF-A0A3Q9GE05-F1
#
_cell.length_a   1.000
_cell.length_b   1.000
_cell.length_c   1.000
_cell.angle_alpha   90.00
_cell.angle_beta   90.00
_cell.angle_gamma   90.00
#
_symmetry.space_group_name_H-M   'P 1'
#
loop_
_entity.id
_entity.type
_entity.pdbx_description
1 polymer ?
#
loop_
_entity_poly.entity_id
_entity_poly.type
_entity_poly.pdbx_seq_one_letter_code
_entity_poly.pdbx_strand_id
1 'polypeptide(L)'
;MSETTLTEVSRTEATVLQSFIAQVDFWKNQHGDKAATIEVIYYPEDDGFEVSNNEPNNGVLKRNRTTAFRADLLAWASNQLRQLQGWDNSQTVTEFSLSYKNDRYGVRAALASEATDKADDGAEQTQ
;
A
#
# COMPACT_ATOMS: atom_id res chain seq x y z
N MET A 1 -31.60 13.69 10.12
CA MET A 1 -30.75 13.15 9.06
C MET A 1 -29.40 12.91 9.70
N SER A 2 -29.01 11.67 9.94
CA SER A 2 -27.65 11.38 10.42
C SER A 2 -26.69 11.63 9.28
N GLU A 3 -25.69 12.51 9.44
CA GLU A 3 -24.64 12.67 8.45
C GLU A 3 -23.93 11.33 8.25
N THR A 4 -23.92 10.84 7.02
CA THR A 4 -23.11 9.68 6.65
C THR A 4 -21.65 10.09 6.73
N THR A 5 -20.90 9.53 7.68
CA THR A 5 -19.44 9.72 7.72
C THR A 5 -18.81 8.96 6.56
N LEU A 6 -18.32 9.69 5.55
CA LEU A 6 -17.58 9.14 4.43
C LEU A 6 -16.08 9.11 4.77
N THR A 7 -15.39 8.07 4.33
CA THR A 7 -13.92 8.04 4.33
C THR A 7 -13.45 8.49 2.95
N GLU A 8 -12.86 9.68 2.88
CA GLU A 8 -12.27 10.20 1.65
C GLU A 8 -10.86 9.63 1.47
N VAL A 9 -10.49 9.36 0.22
CA VAL A 9 -9.17 8.87 -0.18
C VAL A 9 -8.66 9.68 -1.36
N SER A 10 -7.34 9.84 -1.48
CA SER A 10 -6.74 10.49 -2.64
C SER A 10 -6.93 9.66 -3.91
N ARG A 11 -6.72 10.26 -5.09
CA ARG A 11 -6.70 9.50 -6.36
C ARG A 11 -5.61 8.42 -6.34
N THR A 12 -4.46 8.74 -5.76
CA THR A 12 -3.33 7.81 -5.58
C THR A 12 -3.75 6.62 -4.71
N GLU A 13 -4.32 6.88 -3.53
CA GLU A 13 -4.86 5.84 -2.64
C GLU A 13 -5.93 5.00 -3.33
N ALA A 14 -6.87 5.62 -4.04
CA ALA A 14 -7.92 4.89 -4.76
C ALA A 14 -7.37 3.95 -5.84
N THR A 15 -6.35 4.39 -6.57
CA THR A 15 -5.71 3.61 -7.64
C THR A 15 -4.98 2.40 -7.06
N VAL A 16 -4.18 2.62 -6.01
CA VAL A 16 -3.45 1.55 -5.32
C VAL A 16 -4.42 0.58 -4.67
N LEU A 17 -5.47 1.07 -4.01
CA LEU A 17 -6.50 0.25 -3.37
C LEU A 17 -7.22 -0.64 -4.37
N GLN A 18 -7.61 -0.11 -5.53
CA GLN A 18 -8.26 -0.88 -6.58
C GLN A 18 -7.35 -2.03 -7.08
N SER A 19 -6.06 -1.73 -7.30
CA SER A 19 -5.09 -2.76 -7.70
C SER A 19 -4.89 -3.80 -6.60
N PHE A 20 -4.82 -3.37 -5.34
CA PHE A 20 -4.66 -4.24 -4.19
C PHE A 20 -5.85 -5.20 -4.00
N ILE A 21 -7.08 -4.71 -4.13
CA ILE A 21 -8.29 -5.56 -4.04
C ILE A 21 -8.23 -6.71 -5.04
N ALA A 22 -7.97 -6.40 -6.31
CA ALA A 22 -7.86 -7.43 -7.35
C ALA A 22 -6.73 -8.42 -7.07
N GLN A 23 -5.62 -7.93 -6.51
CA GLN A 23 -4.47 -8.77 -6.18
C GLN A 23 -4.74 -9.69 -4.97
N VAL A 24 -5.47 -9.21 -3.95
CA VAL A 24 -5.90 -10.04 -2.82
C VAL A 24 -6.78 -11.19 -3.29
N ASP A 25 -7.73 -10.94 -4.20
CA ASP A 25 -8.57 -11.99 -4.77
C ASP A 25 -7.73 -13.05 -5.49
N PHE A 26 -6.75 -12.61 -6.29
CA PHE A 26 -5.79 -13.51 -6.94
C PHE A 26 -4.99 -14.34 -5.93
N TRP A 27 -4.44 -13.72 -4.89
CA TRP A 27 -3.67 -14.43 -3.87
C TRP A 27 -4.52 -15.38 -3.03
N LYS A 28 -5.77 -15.04 -2.71
CA LYS A 28 -6.69 -15.97 -2.04
C LYS A 28 -6.95 -17.20 -2.89
N ASN A 29 -7.07 -17.04 -4.21
CA ASN A 29 -7.24 -18.16 -5.14
C ASN A 29 -5.98 -19.04 -5.24
N GLN A 30 -4.78 -18.46 -5.17
CA GLN A 30 -3.52 -19.19 -5.35
C GLN A 30 -2.95 -19.78 -4.05
N HIS A 31 -3.01 -19.01 -2.96
CA HIS A 31 -2.34 -19.28 -1.69
C HIS A 31 -3.32 -19.61 -0.56
N GLY A 32 -4.63 -19.51 -0.80
CA GLY A 32 -5.68 -19.85 0.16
C GLY A 32 -5.63 -18.99 1.42
N ASP A 33 -5.80 -19.63 2.57
CA ASP A 33 -5.87 -18.96 3.88
C ASP A 33 -4.63 -18.15 4.25
N LYS A 34 -3.50 -18.39 3.59
CA LYS A 34 -2.28 -17.59 3.77
C LYS A 34 -2.53 -16.11 3.45
N ALA A 35 -3.40 -15.82 2.49
CA ALA A 35 -3.79 -14.48 2.06
C ALA A 35 -4.99 -13.91 2.83
N ALA A 36 -5.46 -14.57 3.90
CA ALA A 36 -6.58 -14.08 4.71
C ALA A 36 -6.23 -12.85 5.57
N THR A 37 -4.94 -12.60 5.78
CA THR A 37 -4.43 -11.36 6.37
C THR A 37 -3.15 -10.98 5.64
N ILE A 38 -3.06 -9.72 5.22
CA ILE A 38 -1.91 -9.16 4.52
C ILE A 38 -1.68 -7.76 5.09
N GLU A 39 -0.44 -7.44 5.38
CA GLU A 39 0.00 -6.09 5.71
C GLU A 39 1.36 -5.85 5.03
N VAL A 40 1.48 -4.71 4.36
CA VAL A 40 2.69 -4.29 3.65
C VAL A 40 2.94 -2.84 4.04
N ILE A 41 4.14 -2.55 4.54
CA ILE A 41 4.56 -1.20 4.93
C ILE A 41 5.91 -0.93 4.26
N TYR A 42 5.99 0.15 3.49
CA TYR A 42 7.24 0.64 2.94
C TYR A 42 7.87 1.66 3.89
N TYR A 43 9.17 1.53 4.10
CA TYR A 43 10.02 2.43 4.87
C TYR A 43 10.96 3.15 3.91
N PRO A 44 10.64 4.40 3.49
CA PRO A 44 11.45 5.15 2.54
C PRO A 44 12.91 5.34 2.98
N GLU A 45 13.17 5.39 4.29
CA GLU A 45 14.51 5.54 4.87
C GLU A 45 15.43 4.36 4.63
N ASP A 46 14.86 3.15 4.51
CA ASP A 46 15.60 1.89 4.33
C ASP A 46 15.46 1.34 2.90
N ASP A 47 14.67 2.01 2.06
CA ASP A 47 14.17 1.49 0.78
C ASP A 47 13.66 0.04 0.91
N GLY A 48 12.92 -0.20 2.00
CA GLY A 48 12.61 -1.54 2.48
C GLY A 48 11.12 -1.76 2.73
N PHE A 49 10.69 -3.02 2.66
CA PHE A 49 9.33 -3.42 2.99
C PHE A 49 9.30 -4.29 4.24
N GLU A 50 8.42 -3.95 5.18
CA GLU A 50 7.88 -4.90 6.13
C GLU A 50 6.65 -5.56 5.54
N VAL A 51 6.57 -6.88 5.69
CA VAL A 51 5.44 -7.68 5.20
C VAL A 51 5.01 -8.66 6.29
N SER A 52 3.72 -8.64 6.58
CA SER A 52 3.06 -9.60 7.47
C SER A 52 1.94 -10.31 6.72
N ASN A 53 1.78 -11.60 6.98
CA ASN A 53 0.74 -12.41 6.35
C ASN A 53 0.30 -13.55 7.30
N ASN A 54 -0.66 -14.38 6.86
CA ASN A 54 -1.18 -15.47 7.69
C ASN A 54 -0.32 -16.75 7.67
N GLU A 55 0.90 -16.71 7.12
CA GLU A 55 1.86 -17.82 7.23
C GLU A 55 2.61 -17.80 8.57
N PRO A 56 3.07 -18.95 9.08
CA PRO A 56 3.98 -18.99 10.22
C PRO A 56 5.21 -18.09 9.99
N ASN A 57 5.53 -17.25 10.99
CA ASN A 57 6.60 -16.26 10.91
C ASN A 57 6.51 -15.34 9.67
N ASN A 58 5.29 -15.00 9.23
CA ASN A 58 5.04 -14.13 8.07
C ASN A 58 5.70 -14.62 6.78
N GLY A 59 5.89 -15.93 6.64
CA GLY A 59 6.56 -16.54 5.48
C GLY A 59 8.09 -16.48 5.52
N VAL A 60 8.69 -16.09 6.65
CA VAL A 60 10.15 -16.16 6.84
C VAL A 60 10.56 -17.55 7.31
N LEU A 61 11.51 -18.14 6.59
CA LEU A 61 12.05 -19.48 6.84
C LEU A 61 13.49 -19.38 7.39
N LYS A 62 13.99 -20.50 7.91
CA LYS A 62 15.37 -20.61 8.39
C LYS A 62 16.38 -20.16 7.32
N ARG A 63 17.44 -19.48 7.78
CA ARG A 63 18.53 -18.91 6.95
C ARG A 63 18.02 -17.82 6.00
N ASN A 64 17.10 -16.97 6.46
CA ASN A 64 16.55 -15.84 5.72
C ASN A 64 15.91 -16.19 4.36
N ARG A 65 15.47 -17.44 4.19
CA ARG A 65 14.70 -17.85 3.02
C ARG A 65 13.26 -17.37 3.19
N THR A 66 12.56 -17.16 2.08
CA THR A 66 11.16 -16.75 2.08
C THR A 66 10.29 -17.84 1.46
N THR A 67 9.02 -17.90 1.87
CA THR A 67 7.99 -18.65 1.15
C THR A 67 7.71 -18.01 -0.21
N ALA A 68 7.10 -18.78 -1.11
CA ALA A 68 6.64 -18.26 -2.40
C ALA A 68 5.65 -17.11 -2.23
N PHE A 69 4.70 -17.23 -1.31
CA PHE A 69 3.70 -16.18 -1.11
C PHE A 69 4.30 -14.87 -0.58
N ARG A 70 5.22 -14.92 0.40
CA ARG A 70 5.94 -13.71 0.84
C ARG A 70 6.77 -13.12 -0.30
N ALA A 71 7.37 -13.94 -1.17
CA ALA A 71 8.08 -13.43 -2.35
C ALA A 71 7.13 -12.73 -3.33
N ASP A 72 5.94 -13.28 -3.58
CA ASP A 72 4.92 -12.68 -4.44
C ASP A 72 4.41 -11.34 -3.88
N LEU A 73 4.18 -11.26 -2.56
CA LEU A 73 3.81 -10.02 -1.88
C LEU A 73 4.85 -8.93 -2.10
N LEU A 74 6.12 -9.25 -1.84
CA LEU A 74 7.23 -8.32 -2.05
C LEU A 74 7.35 -7.90 -3.51
N ALA A 75 7.27 -8.85 -4.45
CA ALA A 75 7.37 -8.55 -5.87
C ALA A 75 6.25 -7.61 -6.35
N TRP A 76 5.01 -7.84 -5.91
CA TRP A 76 3.89 -6.97 -6.25
C TRP A 76 4.04 -5.59 -5.62
N ALA A 77 4.39 -5.52 -4.32
CA ALA A 77 4.59 -4.27 -3.61
C ALA A 77 5.68 -3.40 -4.24
N SER A 78 6.83 -3.99 -4.56
CA SER A 78 7.92 -3.30 -5.27
C SER A 78 7.48 -2.78 -6.64
N ASN A 79 6.68 -3.54 -7.39
CA ASN A 79 6.15 -3.09 -8.68
C ASN A 79 5.16 -1.92 -8.53
N GLN A 80 4.33 -1.92 -7.49
CA GLN A 80 3.42 -0.80 -7.21
C GLN A 80 4.20 0.44 -6.80
N LEU A 81 5.17 0.30 -5.89
CA LEU A 81 6.05 1.39 -5.50
C LEU A 81 6.76 1.99 -6.73
N ARG A 82 7.27 1.15 -7.63
CA ARG A 82 7.93 1.58 -8.85
C ARG A 82 7.00 2.34 -9.80
N GLN A 83 5.73 1.95 -9.88
CA GLN A 83 4.73 2.68 -10.65
C GLN A 83 4.46 4.06 -10.03
N LEU A 84 4.36 4.14 -8.71
CA LEU A 84 4.16 5.40 -7.97
C LEU A 84 5.36 6.34 -8.04
N GLN A 85 6.58 5.81 -8.10
CA GLN A 85 7.80 6.59 -8.28
C GLN A 85 7.99 7.07 -9.73
N GLY A 86 7.23 6.51 -10.67
CA GLY A 86 7.54 6.59 -12.10
C GLY A 86 8.74 5.71 -12.49
N TRP A 87 8.74 5.19 -13.72
CA TRP A 87 9.83 4.33 -14.22
C TRP A 87 11.17 5.05 -14.35
N ASP A 88 11.20 6.37 -14.23
CA ASP A 88 12.38 7.22 -14.20
C ASP A 88 12.73 7.73 -12.78
N ASN A 89 11.97 7.33 -11.75
CA ASN A 89 12.05 7.86 -10.38
C ASN A 89 11.79 9.37 -10.28
N SER A 90 10.94 9.92 -11.16
CA SER A 90 10.55 11.33 -11.13
C SER A 90 9.70 11.73 -9.93
N GLN A 91 9.07 10.76 -9.25
CA GLN A 91 8.20 10.99 -8.11
C GLN A 91 8.81 10.41 -6.83
N THR A 92 8.65 11.13 -5.72
CA THR A 92 9.06 10.66 -4.38
C THR A 92 7.84 10.18 -3.62
N VAL A 93 7.84 8.90 -3.23
CA VAL A 93 6.79 8.31 -2.38
C VAL A 93 7.14 8.58 -0.93
N THR A 94 6.24 9.25 -0.20
CA THR A 94 6.42 9.58 1.22
C THR A 94 5.68 8.61 2.12
N GLU A 95 4.61 7.98 1.64
CA GLU A 95 3.89 6.92 2.34
C GLU A 95 3.47 5.83 1.35
N PHE A 96 3.65 4.58 1.74
CA PHE A 96 3.05 3.44 1.06
C PHE A 96 2.79 2.32 2.08
N SER A 97 1.52 2.09 2.40
CA SER A 97 1.10 1.05 3.33
C SER A 97 -0.25 0.48 2.91
N LEU A 98 -0.39 -0.84 3.04
CA LEU A 98 -1.57 -1.59 2.62
C LEU A 98 -1.92 -2.64 3.65
N SER A 99 -3.21 -2.85 3.88
CA SER A 99 -3.67 -3.93 4.74
C SER A 99 -4.96 -4.55 4.23
N TYR A 100 -5.05 -5.88 4.33
CA TYR A 100 -6.29 -6.63 4.19
C TYR A 100 -6.44 -7.52 5.42
N LYS A 101 -7.49 -7.29 6.21
CA LYS A 101 -7.80 -8.05 7.43
C LYS A 101 -9.28 -7.94 7.76
N ASN A 102 -9.89 -9.03 8.22
CA ASN A 102 -11.31 -9.06 8.59
C ASN A 102 -12.24 -8.52 7.48
N ASP A 103 -11.94 -8.91 6.23
CA ASP A 103 -12.65 -8.44 5.02
C ASP A 103 -12.68 -6.91 4.83
N ARG A 104 -11.70 -6.22 5.39
CA ARG A 104 -11.51 -4.78 5.23
C ARG A 104 -10.18 -4.49 4.60
N TYR A 105 -10.17 -3.48 3.74
CA TYR A 105 -8.99 -2.96 3.08
C TYR A 105 -8.59 -1.62 3.69
N GLY A 106 -7.30 -1.43 3.88
CA GLY A 106 -6.68 -0.17 4.24
C GLY A 106 -5.59 0.20 3.25
N VAL A 107 -5.49 1.49 2.94
CA VAL A 107 -4.45 2.04 2.08
C VAL A 107 -3.96 3.36 2.67
N ARG A 108 -2.66 3.58 2.57
CA ARG A 108 -2.01 4.89 2.64
C ARG A 108 -1.02 4.95 1.49
N ALA A 109 -1.16 5.94 0.62
CA ALA A 109 -0.27 6.13 -0.49
C ALA A 109 -0.17 7.63 -0.77
N ALA A 110 1.03 8.18 -0.65
CA ALA A 110 1.24 9.62 -0.81
C ALA A 110 2.55 9.88 -1.56
N LEU A 111 2.48 10.87 -2.45
CA LEU A 111 3.61 11.44 -3.15
C LEU A 111 3.98 12.79 -2.53
N ALA A 112 5.27 13.13 -2.56
CA ALA A 112 5.74 14.43 -2.06
C ALA A 112 5.04 15.62 -2.74
N SER A 113 4.65 15.48 -4.01
CA SER A 113 3.92 16.51 -4.77
C SER A 113 2.48 16.74 -4.27
N GLU A 114 1.85 15.75 -3.63
CA GLU A 114 0.49 15.88 -3.09
C GLU A 114 0.48 16.62 -1.75
N ALA A 115 1.63 16.73 -1.07
CA ALA A 115 1.75 17.51 0.16
C ALA A 115 1.71 19.03 -0.11
N THR A 116 2.16 19.47 -1.29
CA THR A 116 2.16 20.88 -1.69
C THR A 116 0.78 21.41 -2.07
N ASP A 117 -0.11 20.57 -2.63
CA ASP A 117 -1.45 21.01 -3.03
C ASP A 117 -2.36 21.36 -1.85
N LYS A 118 -2.08 20.85 -0.63
CA LYS A 118 -2.84 21.21 0.58
C LYS A 118 -2.44 22.56 1.20
N ALA A 119 -1.35 23.17 0.74
CA ALA A 119 -0.85 24.44 1.29
C ALA A 119 -1.39 25.68 0.57
N ASP A 120 -1.99 25.53 -0.63
CA ASP A 120 -2.40 26.67 -1.47
C ASP A 120 -3.87 27.09 -1.28
N ASP A 121 -4.70 26.28 -0.63
CA ASP A 121 -6.12 26.59 -0.36
C ASP A 121 -6.36 27.62 0.77
N GLY A 122 -5.31 28.30 1.24
CA GLY A 122 -5.37 29.23 2.39
C GLY A 122 -4.90 30.66 2.13
N ALA A 123 -4.45 31.01 0.92
CA ALA A 123 -4.02 32.37 0.60
C ALA A 123 -5.20 33.23 0.13
N GLU A 124 -6.07 33.60 1.06
CA GLU A 124 -7.06 34.67 0.85
C GLU A 124 -6.31 35.98 0.59
N GLN A 125 -6.15 36.35 -0.68
CA GLN A 125 -5.61 37.65 -1.08
C GLN A 125 -6.60 38.74 -0.67
N THR A 126 -6.34 39.35 0.48
CA THR A 126 -6.98 40.61 0.88
C THR A 126 -6.13 41.75 0.33
N GLN A 127 -6.69 42.49 -0.64
CA GLN A 127 -6.25 43.82 -1.03
C GLN A 127 -7.45 44.77 -1.03
#